data_AF-A0A2N7DCZ8-F1
#
_entry.id   AF-A0A2N7DCZ8-F1
#
_cell.length_a   1.000
_cell.length_b   1.000
_cell.length_c   1.000
_cell.angle_alpha   90.00
_cell.angle_beta   90.00
_cell.angle_gamma   90.00
#
_symmetry.space_group_name_H-M   'P 1'
#
loop_
_entity.id
_entity.type
_entity.pdbx_description
1 polymer ?
#
loop_
_entity_poly.entity_id
_entity_poly.type
_entity_poly.pdbx_seq_one_letter_code
_entity_poly.pdbx_strand_id
1 'polypeptide(L)'
;MSRYSQERKEAVLKKLLPPHSRSVAEVAKEEGICDATLYYWRKQLRESGAVVPNSHTPSEHWSAQTKLAIVAATFSMTENELSQYCRENGLYPEEVQQWRSECMQGFMSSKEREAEAKKQAKADKHEIKELKKELRFKEKALAETAALLVLRKKLRAFYGEEPEDD
;
A
#
# COMPACT_ATOMS: atom_id res chain seq x y z
N MET A 1 -15.46 -21.20 36.64
CA MET A 1 -15.24 -20.09 35.67
C MET A 1 -16.29 -19.03 35.95
N SER A 2 -15.90 -17.81 36.33
CA SER A 2 -16.87 -16.74 36.56
C SER A 2 -17.65 -16.47 35.26
N ARG A 3 -18.96 -16.75 35.28
CA ARG A 3 -19.88 -16.38 34.20
C ARG A 3 -20.05 -14.87 34.26
N TYR A 4 -19.30 -14.15 33.44
CA TYR A 4 -19.60 -12.75 33.17
C TYR A 4 -20.93 -12.64 32.43
N SER A 5 -21.79 -11.70 32.80
CA SER A 5 -23.02 -11.42 32.05
C SER A 5 -22.68 -10.93 30.64
N GLN A 6 -23.58 -11.19 29.68
CA GLN A 6 -23.40 -10.71 28.30
C GLN A 6 -23.27 -9.18 28.25
N GLU A 7 -24.11 -8.46 29.01
CA GLU A 7 -24.05 -7.01 29.12
C GLU A 7 -22.69 -6.50 29.59
N ARG A 8 -22.09 -7.16 30.59
CA ARG A 8 -20.77 -6.78 31.09
C ARG A 8 -19.68 -7.06 30.05
N LYS A 9 -19.75 -8.20 29.36
CA LYS A 9 -18.83 -8.53 28.27
C LYS A 9 -18.88 -7.48 27.16
N GLU A 10 -20.06 -7.07 26.74
CA GLU A 10 -20.25 -6.06 25.68
C GLU A 10 -19.76 -4.67 26.11
N ALA A 11 -20.03 -4.24 27.34
CA ALA A 11 -19.56 -2.95 27.86
C ALA A 11 -18.03 -2.86 27.88
N VAL A 12 -17.37 -3.93 28.31
CA VAL A 12 -15.90 -4.03 28.33
C VAL A 12 -15.34 -4.04 26.91
N LEU A 13 -15.97 -4.78 26.00
CA LEU A 13 -15.54 -4.84 24.59
C LEU A 13 -15.72 -3.50 23.87
N LYS A 14 -16.76 -2.71 24.18
CA LYS A 14 -16.92 -1.34 23.65
C LYS A 14 -15.75 -0.41 23.98
N LYS A 15 -15.07 -0.61 25.12
CA LYS A 15 -13.87 0.17 25.49
C LYS A 15 -12.65 -0.20 24.65
N LEU A 16 -12.57 -1.45 24.19
CA LEU A 16 -11.48 -2.00 23.36
C LEU A 16 -11.66 -1.75 21.86
N LEU A 17 -12.87 -1.37 21.43
CA LEU A 17 -13.22 -1.11 20.03
C LEU A 17 -13.24 0.41 19.74
N PRO A 18 -13.17 0.82 18.47
CA PRO A 18 -13.44 2.20 18.07
C PRO A 18 -14.82 2.64 18.59
N PRO A 19 -14.96 3.86 19.17
CA PRO A 19 -14.05 5.00 19.03
C PRO A 19 -12.95 5.13 20.10
N HIS A 20 -12.97 4.32 21.16
CA HIS A 20 -12.04 4.48 22.30
C HIS A 20 -10.70 3.75 22.10
N SER A 21 -10.72 2.59 21.44
CA SER A 21 -9.53 1.80 21.07
C SER A 21 -8.49 1.63 22.20
N ARG A 22 -8.95 1.45 23.45
CA ARG A 22 -8.07 1.34 24.63
C ARG A 22 -7.25 0.04 24.61
N SER A 23 -6.11 0.05 25.29
CA SER A 23 -5.26 -1.15 25.37
C SER A 23 -5.88 -2.22 26.28
N VAL A 24 -5.57 -3.49 26.00
CA VAL A 24 -6.05 -4.62 26.82
C VAL A 24 -5.55 -4.50 28.26
N ALA A 25 -4.30 -4.05 28.45
CA ALA A 25 -3.69 -3.91 29.77
C ALA A 25 -4.35 -2.82 30.63
N GLU A 26 -4.80 -1.71 30.03
CA GLU A 26 -5.54 -0.67 30.75
C GLU A 26 -6.93 -1.16 31.16
N VAL A 27 -7.66 -1.80 30.23
CA VAL A 27 -9.00 -2.32 30.50
C VAL A 27 -8.97 -3.47 31.52
N ALA A 28 -7.93 -4.30 31.50
CA ALA A 28 -7.71 -5.36 32.49
C ALA A 28 -7.59 -4.80 33.92
N LYS A 29 -6.81 -3.71 34.08
CA LYS A 29 -6.61 -3.03 35.37
C LYS A 29 -7.88 -2.33 35.85
N GLU A 30 -8.61 -1.68 34.94
CA GLU A 30 -9.83 -0.93 35.26
C GLU A 30 -10.99 -1.86 35.66
N GLU A 31 -11.17 -2.95 34.92
CA GLU A 31 -12.33 -3.85 35.09
C GLU A 31 -12.06 -5.03 36.03
N GLY A 32 -10.81 -5.21 36.45
CA GLY A 32 -10.36 -6.34 37.26
C GLY A 32 -10.45 -7.68 36.53
N ILE A 33 -10.34 -7.67 35.20
CA ILE A 33 -10.44 -8.86 34.36
C ILE A 33 -9.04 -9.29 33.93
N CYS A 34 -8.77 -10.59 34.00
CA CYS A 34 -7.52 -11.17 33.53
C CYS A 34 -7.28 -10.87 32.03
N ASP A 35 -6.06 -10.46 31.69
CA ASP A 35 -5.65 -10.16 30.31
C ASP A 35 -5.99 -11.29 29.34
N ALA A 36 -5.75 -12.55 29.74
CA ALA A 36 -6.04 -13.73 28.90
C ALA A 36 -7.54 -13.85 28.57
N THR A 37 -8.43 -13.41 29.47
CA THR A 37 -9.88 -13.42 29.22
C THR A 37 -10.28 -12.36 28.21
N LEU A 38 -9.68 -11.16 28.29
CA LEU A 38 -9.91 -10.08 27.32
C LEU A 38 -9.37 -10.45 25.93
N TYR A 39 -8.18 -11.05 25.85
CA TYR A 39 -7.63 -11.59 24.60
C TYR A 39 -8.54 -12.68 24.00
N TYR A 40 -9.09 -13.56 24.83
CA TYR A 40 -10.04 -14.58 24.38
C TYR A 40 -11.34 -13.97 23.82
N TRP A 41 -11.95 -13.01 24.51
CA TRP A 41 -13.17 -12.34 24.04
C TRP A 41 -12.95 -11.56 22.74
N ARG A 42 -11.78 -10.94 22.63
CA ARG A 42 -11.33 -10.24 21.44
C ARG A 42 -11.13 -11.19 20.26
N LYS A 43 -10.59 -12.39 20.50
CA LYS A 43 -10.47 -13.44 19.48
C LYS A 43 -11.86 -13.91 19.01
N GLN A 44 -12.78 -14.15 19.94
CA GLN A 44 -14.16 -14.53 19.61
C GLN A 44 -14.88 -13.44 18.79
N LEU A 45 -14.69 -12.17 19.11
CA LEU A 45 -15.22 -11.05 18.32
C LEU A 45 -14.70 -11.06 16.89
N ARG A 46 -13.41 -11.34 16.70
CA ARG A 46 -12.79 -11.43 15.38
C ARG A 46 -13.40 -12.57 14.57
N GLU A 47 -13.60 -13.73 15.20
CA GLU A 47 -14.27 -14.89 14.58
C GLU A 47 -15.74 -14.59 14.24
N SER A 48 -16.40 -13.73 15.01
CA SER A 48 -17.76 -13.25 14.72
C SER A 48 -17.82 -12.04 13.78
N GLY A 49 -16.70 -11.63 13.16
CA GLY A 49 -16.64 -10.55 12.18
C GLY A 49 -16.53 -9.12 12.73
N ALA A 50 -16.40 -8.96 14.06
CA ALA A 50 -16.18 -7.66 14.69
C ALA A 50 -14.68 -7.34 14.78
N VAL A 51 -14.28 -6.16 14.28
CA VAL A 51 -12.87 -5.85 14.04
C VAL A 51 -12.21 -5.27 15.28
N VAL A 52 -11.25 -6.00 15.84
CA VAL A 52 -10.44 -5.54 16.97
C VAL A 52 -8.99 -5.30 16.50
N PRO A 53 -8.47 -4.06 16.56
CA PRO A 53 -7.12 -3.71 16.07
C PRO A 53 -6.02 -4.42 16.86
N ASN A 54 -5.15 -5.20 16.20
CA ASN A 54 -3.94 -5.80 16.81
C ASN A 54 -2.67 -5.21 16.22
N SER A 55 -1.65 -5.07 17.06
CA SER A 55 -0.30 -4.59 16.71
C SER A 55 0.46 -5.45 15.69
N HIS A 56 -0.09 -6.57 15.19
CA HIS A 56 0.61 -7.53 14.32
C HIS A 56 -0.24 -8.08 13.15
N THR A 57 -1.30 -7.40 12.73
CA THR A 57 -2.06 -7.83 11.53
C THR A 57 -1.44 -7.24 10.25
N PRO A 58 -1.04 -8.06 9.26
CA PRO A 58 -0.62 -7.57 7.94
C PRO A 58 -1.68 -6.65 7.34
N SER A 59 -1.27 -5.54 6.72
CA SER A 59 -2.17 -4.48 6.23
C SER A 59 -3.24 -4.96 5.23
N GLU A 60 -3.01 -6.10 4.57
CA GLU A 60 -3.96 -6.78 3.68
C GLU A 60 -5.19 -7.36 4.40
N HIS A 61 -5.10 -7.68 5.69
CA HIS A 61 -6.22 -8.25 6.46
C HIS A 61 -7.09 -7.20 7.15
N TRP A 62 -6.81 -5.91 6.97
CA TRP A 62 -7.59 -4.83 7.58
C TRP A 62 -8.85 -4.57 6.75
N SER A 63 -10.02 -4.60 7.41
CA SER A 63 -11.28 -4.28 6.75
C SER A 63 -11.32 -2.82 6.30
N ALA A 64 -12.07 -2.52 5.23
CA ALA A 64 -12.25 -1.16 4.72
C ALA A 64 -12.72 -0.18 5.81
N GLN A 65 -13.62 -0.63 6.70
CA GLN A 65 -14.12 0.17 7.81
C GLN A 65 -13.03 0.54 8.82
N THR A 66 -12.06 -0.34 9.04
CA THR A 66 -10.95 -0.09 9.97
C THR A 66 -9.90 0.82 9.35
N LYS A 67 -9.59 0.62 8.07
CA LYS A 67 -8.75 1.54 7.29
C LYS A 67 -9.32 2.96 7.35
N LEU A 68 -10.64 3.10 7.15
CA LEU A 68 -11.32 4.39 7.25
C LEU A 68 -11.23 5.00 8.66
N ALA A 69 -11.43 4.20 9.72
CA ALA A 69 -11.32 4.67 11.10
C ALA A 69 -9.91 5.16 11.45
N ILE A 70 -8.87 4.45 10.99
CA ILE A 70 -7.47 4.86 11.15
C ILE A 70 -7.19 6.15 10.37
N VAL A 71 -7.64 6.23 9.12
CA VAL A 71 -7.48 7.45 8.31
C VAL A 71 -8.15 8.64 8.99
N ALA A 72 -9.36 8.47 9.53
CA ALA A 72 -10.07 9.52 10.25
C ALA A 72 -9.36 9.93 11.55
N ALA A 73 -8.88 8.97 12.34
CA ALA A 73 -8.16 9.26 13.58
C ALA A 73 -6.82 9.96 13.34
N THR A 74 -6.11 9.58 12.28
CA THR A 74 -4.80 10.14 11.98
C THR A 74 -4.87 11.48 11.25
N PHE A 75 -6.02 11.87 10.69
CA PHE A 75 -6.14 13.03 9.79
C PHE A 75 -5.64 14.35 10.39
N SER A 76 -5.86 14.55 11.70
CA SER A 76 -5.40 15.74 12.43
C SER A 76 -4.00 15.61 13.03
N MET A 77 -3.36 14.45 12.93
CA MET A 77 -2.06 14.17 13.54
C MET A 77 -0.94 14.74 12.67
N THR A 78 0.10 15.25 13.33
CA THR A 78 1.37 15.63 12.69
C THR A 78 2.18 14.40 12.26
N GLU A 79 3.19 14.58 11.42
CA GLU A 79 4.02 13.47 10.91
C GLU A 79 4.72 12.67 12.03
N ASN A 80 5.12 13.34 13.10
CA ASN A 80 5.73 12.72 14.28
C ASN A 80 4.71 11.88 15.07
N GLU A 81 3.51 12.42 15.29
CA GLU A 81 2.41 11.73 15.98
C GLU A 81 1.92 10.53 15.17
N LEU A 82 1.83 10.69 13.85
CA LEU A 82 1.49 9.60 12.93
C LEU A 82 2.54 8.49 13.00
N SER A 83 3.83 8.83 13.05
CA SER A 83 4.90 7.86 13.19
C SER A 83 4.85 7.09 14.51
N GLN A 84 4.54 7.77 15.62
CA GLN A 84 4.33 7.11 16.92
C GLN A 84 3.10 6.19 16.89
N TYR A 85 1.97 6.70 16.41
CA TYR A 85 0.73 5.94 16.26
C TYR A 85 0.93 4.68 15.40
N CYS A 86 1.67 4.81 14.29
CA CYS A 86 2.02 3.70 13.41
C CYS A 86 2.83 2.63 14.12
N ARG A 87 3.84 3.02 14.93
CA ARG A 87 4.65 2.07 15.73
C ARG A 87 3.83 1.33 16.78
N GLU A 88 2.90 2.03 17.44
CA GLU A 88 2.02 1.42 18.47
C GLU A 88 0.99 0.47 17.87
N ASN A 89 0.48 0.77 16.68
CA ASN A 89 -0.57 0.00 16.02
C ASN A 89 -0.04 -1.04 15.02
N GLY A 90 1.28 -1.11 14.81
CA GLY A 90 1.91 -2.04 13.86
C GLY A 90 1.62 -1.71 12.40
N LEU A 91 1.55 -0.43 12.07
CA LEU A 91 1.29 0.10 10.73
C LEU A 91 2.52 0.83 10.19
N TYR A 92 2.61 0.97 8.87
CA TYR A 92 3.59 1.85 8.26
C TYR A 92 2.96 3.20 7.90
N PRO A 93 3.67 4.33 8.09
CA PRO A 93 3.20 5.64 7.66
C PRO A 93 2.75 5.69 6.20
N GLU A 94 3.48 4.99 5.33
CA GLU A 94 3.20 4.89 3.89
C GLU A 94 1.82 4.27 3.62
N GLU A 95 1.43 3.23 4.38
CA GLU A 95 0.13 2.57 4.23
C GLU A 95 -1.02 3.52 4.61
N VAL A 96 -0.85 4.29 5.68
CA VAL A 96 -1.84 5.28 6.12
C VAL A 96 -1.96 6.41 5.09
N GLN A 97 -0.85 6.86 4.52
CA GLN A 97 -0.86 7.84 3.44
C GLN A 97 -1.53 7.32 2.17
N GLN A 98 -1.28 6.06 1.81
CA GLN A 98 -1.95 5.42 0.69
C GLN A 98 -3.47 5.37 0.92
N TRP A 99 -3.94 4.92 2.09
CA TRP A 99 -5.37 4.88 2.40
C TRP A 99 -6.01 6.27 2.44
N ARG A 100 -5.28 7.31 2.89
CA ARG A 100 -5.74 8.71 2.78
C ARG A 100 -5.97 9.11 1.34
N SER A 101 -5.01 8.80 0.47
CA SER A 101 -5.09 9.13 -0.95
C SER A 101 -6.26 8.40 -1.63
N GLU A 102 -6.45 7.12 -1.33
CA GLU A 102 -7.57 6.31 -1.81
C GLU A 102 -8.92 6.85 -1.32
N CYS A 103 -9.01 7.27 -0.05
CA CYS A 103 -10.21 7.92 0.49
C CYS A 103 -10.51 9.23 -0.25
N MET A 104 -9.51 10.10 -0.44
CA MET A 104 -9.68 11.37 -1.16
C MET A 104 -10.11 11.13 -2.61
N GLN A 105 -9.47 10.20 -3.31
CA GLN A 105 -9.89 9.78 -4.66
C GLN A 105 -11.31 9.22 -4.66
N GLY A 106 -11.69 8.51 -3.59
CA GLY A 106 -13.05 8.03 -3.29
C GLY A 106 -14.10 9.13 -3.28
N PHE A 107 -13.76 10.31 -2.75
CA PHE A 107 -14.65 11.47 -2.67
C PHE A 107 -14.65 12.36 -3.93
N MET A 108 -13.64 12.25 -4.80
CA MET A 108 -13.61 12.96 -6.08
C MET A 108 -14.84 12.60 -6.91
N SER A 109 -15.49 13.62 -7.47
CA SER A 109 -16.65 13.42 -8.33
C SER A 109 -16.25 12.65 -9.60
N SER A 110 -17.23 11.95 -10.21
CA SER A 110 -17.00 11.24 -11.48
C SER A 110 -16.40 12.14 -12.56
N LYS A 111 -16.79 13.43 -12.58
CA LYS A 111 -16.27 14.42 -13.53
C LYS A 111 -14.80 14.77 -13.28
N GLU A 112 -14.39 14.91 -12.03
CA GLU A 112 -12.99 15.19 -11.67
C GLU A 112 -12.10 13.98 -11.96
N ARG A 113 -12.56 12.76 -11.64
CA ARG A 113 -11.85 11.52 -12.00
C ARG A 113 -11.67 11.38 -13.52
N GLU A 114 -12.71 11.64 -14.30
CA GLU A 114 -12.62 11.61 -15.76
C GLU A 114 -11.68 12.68 -16.32
N ALA A 115 -11.67 13.88 -15.75
CA ALA A 115 -10.78 14.95 -16.17
C ALA A 115 -9.31 14.59 -15.92
N GLU A 116 -9.02 14.02 -14.75
CA GLU A 116 -7.68 13.58 -14.35
C GLU A 116 -7.22 12.39 -15.21
N ALA A 117 -8.08 11.40 -15.44
CA ALA A 117 -7.81 10.28 -16.35
C ALA A 117 -7.52 10.76 -17.79
N LYS A 118 -8.27 11.74 -18.30
CA LYS A 118 -8.01 12.34 -19.61
C LYS A 118 -6.68 13.08 -19.67
N LYS A 119 -6.28 13.76 -18.59
CA LYS A 119 -4.99 14.45 -18.50
C LYS A 119 -3.85 13.43 -18.51
N GLN A 120 -3.96 12.36 -17.72
CA GLN A 120 -2.97 11.28 -17.66
C GLN A 120 -2.84 10.59 -19.03
N ALA A 121 -3.96 10.21 -19.66
CA ALA A 121 -3.95 9.58 -20.97
C ALA A 121 -3.30 10.44 -22.07
N LYS A 122 -3.37 11.78 -21.96
CA LYS A 122 -2.67 12.68 -22.88
C LYS A 122 -1.16 12.70 -22.62
N ALA A 123 -0.75 12.74 -21.36
CA ALA A 123 0.67 12.70 -20.98
C ALA A 123 1.31 11.38 -21.43
N ASP A 124 0.70 10.24 -21.09
CA ASP A 124 1.19 8.92 -21.47
C ASP A 124 1.28 8.78 -22.99
N LYS A 125 0.30 9.29 -23.74
CA LYS A 125 0.32 9.26 -25.20
C LYS A 125 1.49 10.08 -25.78
N HIS A 126 1.83 11.19 -25.16
CA HIS A 126 2.98 12.01 -25.57
C HIS A 126 4.29 11.25 -25.34
N GLU A 127 4.46 10.73 -24.13
CA GLU A 127 5.64 9.96 -23.73
C GLU A 127 5.83 8.71 -24.62
N ILE A 128 4.77 7.95 -24.88
CA ILE A 128 4.80 6.80 -25.79
C ILE A 128 5.26 7.22 -27.19
N LYS A 129 4.83 8.39 -27.68
CA LYS A 129 5.22 8.88 -29.01
C LYS A 129 6.70 9.26 -29.05
N GLU A 130 7.20 9.88 -27.99
CA GLU A 130 8.62 10.25 -27.86
C GLU A 130 9.50 9.02 -27.76
N LEU A 131 9.16 8.09 -26.84
CA LEU A 131 9.87 6.82 -26.69
C LEU A 131 9.89 6.02 -28.00
N LYS A 132 8.77 5.95 -28.73
CA LYS A 132 8.73 5.30 -30.06
C LYS A 132 9.58 6.00 -31.11
N LYS A 133 9.78 7.32 -31.01
CA LYS A 133 10.66 8.06 -31.92
C LYS A 133 12.13 7.76 -31.61
N GLU A 134 12.50 7.80 -30.34
CA GLU A 134 13.85 7.46 -29.90
C GLU A 134 14.22 6.02 -30.24
N LEU A 135 13.30 5.08 -30.02
CA LEU A 135 13.50 3.67 -30.31
C LEU A 135 13.78 3.46 -31.80
N ARG A 136 12.97 4.08 -32.69
CA ARG A 136 13.21 4.02 -34.15
C ARG A 136 14.54 4.63 -34.57
N PHE A 137 14.96 5.72 -33.92
CA PHE A 137 16.26 6.33 -34.19
C PHE A 137 17.42 5.40 -33.78
N LYS A 138 17.32 4.79 -32.59
CA LYS A 138 18.31 3.84 -32.08
C LYS A 138 18.37 2.56 -32.93
N GLU A 139 17.22 2.02 -33.36
CA GLU A 139 17.16 0.87 -34.26
C GLU A 139 17.80 1.17 -35.63
N LYS A 140 17.57 2.36 -36.19
CA LYS A 140 18.20 2.78 -37.45
C LYS A 140 19.72 2.87 -37.31
N ALA A 141 20.21 3.51 -36.24
CA ALA A 141 21.64 3.59 -35.96
C ALA A 141 22.25 2.18 -35.77
N LEU A 142 21.56 1.29 -35.05
CA LEU A 142 21.97 -0.10 -34.91
C LEU A 142 22.05 -0.82 -36.27
N ALA A 143 21.05 -0.66 -37.12
CA ALA A 143 21.04 -1.25 -38.46
C ALA A 143 22.19 -0.72 -39.33
N GLU A 144 22.48 0.57 -39.28
CA GLU A 144 23.62 1.19 -39.98
C GLU A 144 24.96 0.62 -39.48
N THR A 145 25.14 0.48 -38.16
CA THR A 145 26.36 -0.15 -37.61
C THR A 145 26.49 -1.62 -38.01
N ALA A 146 25.39 -2.38 -37.99
CA ALA A 146 25.39 -3.77 -38.45
C ALA A 146 25.75 -3.89 -39.93
N ALA A 147 25.23 -3.00 -40.79
CA ALA A 147 25.58 -2.95 -42.20
C ALA A 147 27.07 -2.64 -42.41
N LEU A 148 27.63 -1.68 -41.66
CA LEU A 148 29.06 -1.36 -41.71
C LEU A 148 29.93 -2.55 -41.27
N LEU A 149 29.55 -3.28 -40.22
CA LEU A 149 30.24 -4.49 -39.77
C LEU A 149 30.23 -5.57 -40.86
N VAL A 150 29.09 -5.79 -41.52
CA VAL A 150 28.97 -6.75 -42.62
C VAL A 150 29.84 -6.34 -43.81
N LEU A 151 29.85 -5.06 -44.18
CA LEU A 151 30.70 -4.55 -45.27
C LEU A 151 32.18 -4.68 -44.94
N ARG A 152 32.59 -4.35 -43.71
CA ARG A 152 33.97 -4.54 -43.23
C ARG A 152 34.40 -6.01 -43.31
N LYS A 153 33.54 -6.94 -42.90
CA LYS A 153 33.80 -8.39 -43.00
C LYS A 153 33.98 -8.84 -44.45
N LYS A 154 33.10 -8.39 -45.36
CA LYS A 154 33.21 -8.70 -46.81
C LYS A 154 34.48 -8.13 -47.43
N LEU A 155 34.88 -6.92 -47.04
CA LEU A 155 36.08 -6.27 -47.55
C LEU A 155 37.35 -7.00 -47.09
N ARG A 156 37.44 -7.36 -45.79
CA ARG A 156 38.53 -8.22 -45.28
C ARG A 156 38.64 -9.54 -46.04
N ALA A 157 37.50 -10.21 -46.29
CA ALA A 157 37.47 -11.45 -47.05
C ALA A 157 37.96 -11.28 -48.52
N PHE A 158 37.69 -10.12 -49.14
CA PHE A 158 38.19 -9.83 -50.49
C PHE A 158 39.72 -9.63 -50.52
N TYR A 159 40.28 -9.00 -49.49
CA TYR A 159 41.73 -8.76 -49.39
C TYR A 159 42.51 -9.92 -48.75
N GLY A 160 41.85 -11.01 -48.36
CA GLY A 160 42.50 -12.18 -47.75
C GLY A 160 43.03 -11.95 -46.34
N GLU A 161 42.57 -10.89 -45.66
CA GLU A 161 42.84 -10.68 -44.24
C GLU A 161 41.93 -11.61 -43.42
N GLU A 162 42.50 -12.63 -42.78
CA GLU A 162 41.75 -13.49 -41.87
C GLU A 162 41.13 -12.65 -40.73
N PRO A 163 39.90 -12.96 -40.31
CA PRO A 163 39.28 -12.22 -39.22
C PRO A 163 40.06 -12.47 -37.92
N GLU A 164 40.53 -11.39 -37.28
CA GLU A 164 40.73 -11.40 -35.83
C GLU A 164 39.37 -11.67 -35.19
N ASP A 165 39.19 -12.90 -34.71
CA ASP A 165 38.05 -13.33 -33.90
C ASP A 165 38.14 -12.66 -32.52
N ASP A 166 37.09 -11.91 -32.17
CA ASP A 166 36.72 -11.51 -30.79
C ASP A 166 35.28 -11.98 -30.52
#